data_AF-A0AAN9B5I4-F1
#
_entry.id   AF-A0AAN9B5I4-F1
#
_cell.length_a   1.000
_cell.length_b   1.000
_cell.length_c   1.000
_cell.angle_alpha   90.00
_cell.angle_beta   90.00
_cell.angle_gamma   90.00
#
_symmetry.space_group_name_H-M   'P 1'
#
loop_
_entity.id
_entity.type
_entity.pdbx_description
1 polymer ?
#
loop_
_entity_poly.entity_id
_entity_poly.type
_entity_poly.pdbx_seq_one_letter_code
_entity_poly.pdbx_strand_id
1 'polypeptide(L)'
;MAPTTGGTTEAALIIVPGASITGEAYKPLATTIQQASPLKLWVVLLEGFLLTTPNPLELGGAVTSAIAALKHQGMTSDNIFLAGHSLGGVFVGQYGSSNASKLKGILLYASYLTRDVKLASYPLPVLTISGDLDGQTRLTRIVDSFQQLEASLSQNPTNKYRTPVVTMPGVSHAQFASGQMPKAVTNKDLNPEATSTVAYKLIAKHTSAFLLSSLGDSVPQNLRSTALSDLNKAYTDTKTIMQPLITVKEMDQNSQNSDQWAIQAQYLESGLSRSQVKVTDEILPQMNFLSSKPKIHGAGNDLTIQTFAHLAFSSNPLDISTVPSAPRVLSFKMKSFEAVKDAMPAGTTLNTDVWNITCKDINQAAFNLALQSSSPVARQRYLDHGRPIIFKPDVMHSTGLGWSTSDIGLNEDDQGLHVTSQTLKTQLHELFDMFSGMHYCKGLSPFRAMEWIYVDSLRSHA
;
A
#
# COMPACT_ATOMS: atom_id res chain seq x y z
N MET A 1 9.34 -29.98 13.83
CA MET A 1 10.48 -30.39 12.99
C MET A 1 11.74 -30.16 13.79
N ALA A 2 12.55 -31.20 13.99
CA ALA A 2 13.83 -31.09 14.69
C ALA A 2 14.87 -30.31 13.85
N PRO A 3 15.85 -29.64 14.46
CA PRO A 3 16.87 -28.88 13.74
C PRO A 3 17.66 -29.74 12.76
N THR A 4 17.93 -29.22 11.56
CA THR A 4 18.72 -29.90 10.53
C THR A 4 20.18 -29.46 10.49
N THR A 5 20.52 -28.38 11.19
CA THR A 5 21.87 -27.81 11.25
C THR A 5 22.41 -27.88 12.69
N GLY A 6 23.72 -28.07 12.83
CA GLY A 6 24.41 -28.16 14.12
C GLY A 6 24.74 -26.80 14.75
N GLY A 7 23.90 -25.78 14.54
CA GLY A 7 24.13 -24.44 15.08
C GLY A 7 24.27 -24.44 16.61
N THR A 8 25.01 -23.50 17.17
CA THR A 8 25.21 -23.41 18.63
C THR A 8 24.10 -22.63 19.33
N THR A 9 23.53 -21.61 18.66
CA THR A 9 22.39 -20.85 19.17
C THR A 9 21.08 -21.55 18.80
N GLU A 10 20.32 -21.94 19.82
CA GLU A 10 19.03 -22.62 19.66
C GLU A 10 17.87 -21.61 19.69
N ALA A 11 16.91 -21.79 18.78
CA ALA A 11 15.70 -20.98 18.66
C ALA A 11 14.55 -21.79 18.06
N ALA A 12 13.32 -21.31 18.21
CA ALA A 12 12.13 -21.87 17.58
C ALA A 12 11.40 -20.86 16.70
N LEU A 13 10.92 -21.33 15.56
CA LEU A 13 9.98 -20.62 14.69
C LEU A 13 8.65 -21.39 14.67
N ILE A 14 7.60 -20.78 15.23
CA ILE A 14 6.25 -21.32 15.18
C ILE A 14 5.51 -20.60 14.05
N ILE A 15 4.91 -21.33 13.11
CA ILE A 15 4.22 -20.77 11.94
C ILE A 15 2.71 -20.99 12.07
N VAL A 16 1.97 -19.90 12.08
CA VAL A 16 0.51 -19.86 12.05
C VAL A 16 0.04 -19.79 10.60
N PRO A 17 -0.82 -20.72 10.13
CA PRO A 17 -1.29 -20.75 8.76
C PRO A 17 -2.23 -19.57 8.44
N GLY A 18 -2.52 -19.35 7.16
CA GLY A 18 -3.56 -18.44 6.71
C GLY A 18 -4.98 -19.00 6.91
N ALA A 19 -5.98 -18.26 6.44
CA ALA A 19 -7.37 -18.71 6.46
C ALA A 19 -7.59 -19.89 5.49
N SER A 20 -8.36 -20.89 5.93
CA SER A 20 -8.78 -22.04 5.13
C SER A 20 -7.63 -22.84 4.48
N ILE A 21 -6.44 -22.85 5.09
CA ILE A 21 -5.28 -23.61 4.64
C ILE A 21 -4.58 -24.28 5.84
N THR A 22 -4.14 -25.53 5.68
CA THR A 22 -3.54 -26.30 6.79
C THR A 22 -2.10 -25.86 7.05
N GLY A 23 -1.60 -26.13 8.27
CA GLY A 23 -0.19 -25.92 8.63
C GLY A 23 0.77 -26.72 7.75
N GLU A 24 0.41 -27.95 7.39
CA GLU A 24 1.22 -28.82 6.52
C GLU A 24 1.59 -28.16 5.17
N ALA A 25 0.72 -27.32 4.62
CA ALA A 25 0.98 -26.59 3.38
C ALA A 25 2.24 -25.70 3.45
N TYR A 26 2.69 -25.34 4.65
CA TYR A 26 3.90 -24.52 4.87
C TYR A 26 5.18 -25.34 5.00
N LYS A 27 5.10 -26.67 4.98
CA LYS A 27 6.26 -27.56 5.17
C LYS A 27 7.42 -27.32 4.19
N PRO A 28 7.20 -27.09 2.87
CA PRO A 28 8.30 -26.79 1.96
C PRO A 28 9.04 -25.48 2.32
N LEU A 29 8.28 -24.43 2.66
CA LEU A 29 8.85 -23.17 3.11
C LEU A 29 9.61 -23.33 4.44
N ALA A 30 8.99 -23.98 5.43
CA ALA A 30 9.60 -24.24 6.73
C ALA A 30 10.91 -25.02 6.63
N THR A 31 10.95 -26.03 5.76
CA THR A 31 12.17 -26.80 5.47
C THR A 31 13.25 -25.90 4.86
N THR A 32 12.87 -25.04 3.92
CA THR A 32 13.81 -24.10 3.27
C THR A 32 14.36 -23.08 4.29
N ILE A 33 13.53 -22.56 5.18
CA ILE A 33 13.95 -21.68 6.29
C ILE A 33 14.95 -22.40 7.19
N GLN A 34 14.65 -23.64 7.59
CA GLN A 34 15.48 -24.42 8.49
C GLN A 34 16.85 -24.74 7.89
N GLN A 35 16.90 -25.05 6.58
CA GLN A 35 18.15 -25.31 5.85
C GLN A 35 19.00 -24.05 5.63
N ALA A 36 18.36 -22.91 5.39
CA ALA A 36 19.05 -21.63 5.18
C ALA A 36 19.54 -20.98 6.48
N SER A 37 19.02 -21.42 7.63
CA SER A 37 19.34 -20.85 8.94
C SER A 37 20.58 -21.50 9.55
N PRO A 38 21.59 -20.70 9.96
CA PRO A 38 22.74 -21.22 10.70
C PRO A 38 22.44 -21.51 12.18
N LEU A 39 21.23 -21.15 12.67
CA LEU A 39 20.77 -21.48 14.01
C LEU A 39 20.40 -22.96 14.11
N LYS A 40 20.48 -23.53 15.32
CA LYS A 40 19.79 -24.78 15.67
C LYS A 40 18.29 -24.48 15.78
N LEU A 41 17.65 -24.38 14.61
CA LEU A 41 16.30 -23.87 14.48
C LEU A 41 15.27 -25.00 14.54
N TRP A 42 14.44 -24.96 15.58
CA TRP A 42 13.23 -25.78 15.66
C TRP A 42 12.10 -25.10 14.88
N VAL A 43 11.30 -25.87 14.14
CA VAL A 43 10.14 -25.31 13.42
C VAL A 43 8.88 -26.07 13.77
N VAL A 44 7.80 -25.35 14.08
CA VAL A 44 6.46 -25.91 14.32
C VAL A 44 5.49 -25.29 13.33
N LEU A 45 4.68 -26.13 12.70
CA LEU A 45 3.55 -25.72 11.87
C LEU A 45 2.30 -25.91 12.72
N LEU A 46 1.57 -24.83 13.01
CA LEU A 46 0.33 -24.96 13.78
C LEU A 46 -0.79 -25.52 12.91
N GLU A 47 -1.56 -26.42 13.48
CA GLU A 47 -2.65 -27.14 12.83
C GLU A 47 -3.84 -27.30 13.78
N GLY A 48 -4.94 -27.87 13.28
CA GLY A 48 -6.08 -28.25 14.12
C GLY A 48 -7.03 -27.11 14.50
N PHE A 49 -6.89 -25.92 13.90
CA PHE A 49 -7.83 -24.82 14.11
C PHE A 49 -9.23 -25.16 13.55
N LEU A 50 -10.26 -24.71 14.26
CA LEU A 50 -11.65 -24.83 13.83
C LEU A 50 -11.82 -24.19 12.43
N LEU A 51 -12.51 -24.91 11.53
CA LEU A 51 -12.70 -24.51 10.13
C LEU A 51 -11.39 -24.23 9.36
N THR A 52 -10.28 -24.87 9.79
CA THR A 52 -8.96 -24.70 9.16
C THR A 52 -8.54 -23.23 9.09
N THR A 53 -8.94 -22.44 10.07
CA THR A 53 -8.74 -21.00 10.08
C THR A 53 -8.26 -20.56 11.46
N PRO A 54 -7.06 -19.94 11.56
CA PRO A 54 -6.58 -19.48 12.86
C PRO A 54 -7.57 -18.49 13.45
N ASN A 55 -7.64 -18.43 14.78
CA ASN A 55 -8.48 -17.48 15.49
C ASN A 55 -7.88 -17.15 16.87
N PRO A 56 -8.23 -16.00 17.46
CA PRO A 56 -7.66 -15.58 18.74
C PRO A 56 -7.94 -16.55 19.91
N LEU A 57 -9.07 -17.26 19.90
CA LEU A 57 -9.48 -18.14 21.00
C LEU A 57 -8.60 -19.39 21.09
N GLU A 58 -8.25 -19.98 19.94
CA GLU A 58 -7.43 -21.19 19.88
C GLU A 58 -5.92 -20.89 19.84
N LEU A 59 -5.51 -19.73 19.32
CA LEU A 59 -4.10 -19.42 19.05
C LEU A 59 -3.21 -19.52 20.31
N GLY A 60 -3.66 -18.99 21.45
CA GLY A 60 -2.86 -19.03 22.67
C GLY A 60 -2.60 -20.45 23.18
N GLY A 61 -3.62 -21.31 23.14
CA GLY A 61 -3.51 -22.73 23.50
C GLY A 61 -2.62 -23.50 22.54
N ALA A 62 -2.75 -23.23 21.24
CA ALA A 62 -1.93 -23.85 20.19
C ALA A 62 -0.44 -23.48 20.33
N VAL A 63 -0.11 -22.20 20.56
CA VAL A 63 1.28 -21.75 20.78
C VAL A 63 1.86 -22.37 22.06
N THR A 64 1.09 -22.41 23.15
CA THR A 64 1.53 -23.02 24.42
C THR A 64 1.84 -24.50 24.23
N SER A 65 0.95 -25.23 23.55
CA SER A 65 1.12 -26.65 23.27
C SER A 65 2.34 -26.92 22.37
N ALA A 66 2.55 -26.08 21.35
CA ALA A 66 3.73 -26.15 20.49
C ALA A 66 5.04 -25.98 21.27
N ILE A 67 5.12 -24.99 22.16
CA ILE A 67 6.31 -24.78 23.00
C ILE A 67 6.54 -25.98 23.93
N ALA A 68 5.49 -26.50 24.57
CA ALA A 68 5.61 -27.69 25.43
C ALA A 68 6.11 -28.92 24.66
N ALA A 69 5.61 -29.15 23.44
CA ALA A 69 6.06 -30.23 22.58
C ALA A 69 7.54 -30.08 22.18
N LEU A 70 8.00 -28.86 21.89
CA LEU A 70 9.42 -28.58 21.62
C LEU A 70 10.31 -28.87 22.82
N LYS A 71 9.91 -28.42 24.02
CA LYS A 71 10.65 -28.70 25.26
C LYS A 71 10.72 -30.20 25.54
N HIS A 72 9.61 -30.93 25.34
CA HIS A 72 9.59 -32.40 25.46
C HIS A 72 10.52 -33.09 24.46
N GLN A 73 10.71 -32.52 23.27
CA GLN A 73 11.67 -33.01 22.27
C GLN A 73 13.13 -32.57 22.53
N GLY A 74 13.41 -31.89 23.64
CA GLY A 74 14.76 -31.54 24.07
C GLY A 74 15.23 -30.14 23.68
N MET A 75 14.35 -29.25 23.21
CA MET A 75 14.67 -27.83 23.11
C MET A 75 14.85 -27.25 24.53
N THR A 76 15.96 -26.55 24.78
CA THR A 76 16.25 -25.93 26.08
C THR A 76 16.09 -24.41 26.04
N SER A 77 16.24 -23.79 24.87
CA SER A 77 16.15 -22.34 24.68
C SER A 77 14.74 -21.75 24.80
N ASP A 78 14.65 -20.49 25.23
CA ASP A 78 13.43 -19.67 25.24
C ASP A 78 13.39 -18.63 24.10
N ASN A 79 14.25 -18.81 23.09
CA ASN A 79 14.27 -17.98 21.90
C ASN A 79 13.13 -18.35 20.95
N ILE A 80 11.91 -17.92 21.27
CA ILE A 80 10.70 -18.23 20.51
C ILE A 80 10.33 -17.08 19.57
N PHE A 81 10.13 -17.40 18.30
CA PHE A 81 9.60 -16.50 17.29
C PHE A 81 8.27 -17.04 16.76
N LEU A 82 7.35 -16.14 16.49
CA LEU A 82 6.03 -16.47 15.96
C LEU A 82 5.85 -15.81 14.59
N ALA A 83 5.66 -16.62 13.56
CA ALA A 83 5.35 -16.18 12.22
C ALA A 83 3.88 -16.45 11.91
N GLY A 84 3.25 -15.61 11.10
CA GLY A 84 1.90 -15.85 10.62
C GLY A 84 1.73 -15.43 9.17
N HIS A 85 1.06 -16.27 8.38
CA HIS A 85 0.75 -15.97 6.98
C HIS A 85 -0.64 -15.36 6.83
N SER A 86 -0.77 -14.31 6.01
CA SER A 86 -2.07 -13.72 5.68
C SER A 86 -2.88 -13.37 6.95
N LEU A 87 -4.08 -13.91 7.13
CA LEU A 87 -4.88 -13.77 8.36
C LEU A 87 -4.14 -14.24 9.63
N GLY A 88 -3.35 -15.32 9.54
CA GLY A 88 -2.51 -15.78 10.65
C GLY A 88 -1.53 -14.70 11.11
N GLY A 89 -0.97 -13.91 10.20
CA GLY A 89 -0.08 -12.79 10.53
C GLY A 89 -0.78 -11.67 11.30
N VAL A 90 -2.06 -11.39 10.97
CA VAL A 90 -2.88 -10.42 11.71
C VAL A 90 -3.03 -10.87 13.17
N PHE A 91 -3.37 -12.14 13.40
CA PHE A 91 -3.51 -12.68 14.76
C PHE A 91 -2.17 -12.80 15.50
N VAL A 92 -1.08 -13.06 14.79
CA VAL A 92 0.27 -13.04 15.36
C VAL A 92 0.66 -11.63 15.84
N GLY A 93 0.27 -10.58 15.10
CA GLY A 93 0.43 -9.18 15.52
C GLY A 93 -0.34 -8.86 16.80
N GLN A 94 -1.57 -9.37 16.95
CA GLN A 94 -2.34 -9.17 18.18
C GLN A 94 -1.75 -9.97 19.35
N TYR A 95 -1.49 -11.26 19.12
CA TYR A 95 -0.94 -12.16 20.14
C TYR A 95 0.41 -11.69 20.68
N GLY A 96 1.30 -11.25 19.79
CA GLY A 96 2.64 -10.78 20.16
C GLY A 96 2.60 -9.54 21.05
N SER A 97 1.66 -8.61 20.81
CA SER A 97 1.48 -7.43 21.67
C SER A 97 1.12 -7.82 23.11
N SER A 98 0.25 -8.82 23.27
CA SER A 98 -0.20 -9.30 24.60
C SER A 98 0.78 -10.27 25.27
N ASN A 99 1.75 -10.82 24.53
CA ASN A 99 2.67 -11.86 25.02
C ASN A 99 4.14 -11.53 24.78
N ALA A 100 4.49 -10.23 24.74
CA ALA A 100 5.83 -9.77 24.37
C ALA A 100 6.95 -10.38 25.24
N SER A 101 6.71 -10.65 26.53
CA SER A 101 7.70 -11.26 27.41
C SER A 101 8.07 -12.71 27.05
N LYS A 102 7.23 -13.39 26.26
CA LYS A 102 7.41 -14.80 25.88
C LYS A 102 8.05 -14.99 24.50
N LEU A 103 8.25 -13.91 23.74
CA LEU A 103 8.69 -13.95 22.35
C LEU A 103 9.94 -13.09 22.14
N LYS A 104 10.77 -13.45 21.16
CA LYS A 104 11.91 -12.65 20.70
C LYS A 104 11.60 -11.81 19.47
N GLY A 105 10.51 -12.10 18.78
CA GLY A 105 10.07 -11.35 17.61
C GLY A 105 8.88 -12.01 16.94
N ILE A 106 8.21 -11.25 16.06
CA ILE A 106 7.17 -11.76 15.18
C ILE A 106 7.52 -11.56 13.71
N LEU A 107 6.98 -12.43 12.86
CA LEU A 107 7.18 -12.38 11.41
C LEU A 107 5.83 -12.40 10.71
N LEU A 108 5.59 -11.41 9.86
CA LEU A 108 4.34 -11.17 9.16
C LEU A 108 4.55 -11.54 7.70
N TYR A 109 4.15 -12.75 7.35
CA TYR A 109 4.30 -13.32 6.00
C TYR A 109 3.08 -12.96 5.16
N ALA A 110 3.27 -12.20 4.08
CA ALA A 110 2.17 -11.68 3.26
C ALA A 110 1.07 -11.01 4.12
N SER A 111 1.50 -10.29 5.16
CA SER A 111 0.65 -9.78 6.23
C SER A 111 1.25 -8.48 6.80
N TYR A 112 0.59 -7.92 7.81
CA TYR A 112 0.88 -6.57 8.33
C TYR A 112 0.38 -6.40 9.76
N LEU A 113 0.94 -5.42 10.47
CA LEU A 113 0.32 -4.87 11.67
C LEU A 113 -0.86 -4.00 11.24
N THR A 114 -1.99 -4.14 11.93
CA THR A 114 -3.17 -3.34 11.68
C THR A 114 -2.91 -1.85 11.96
N ARG A 115 -3.63 -0.94 11.29
CA ARG A 115 -3.34 0.51 11.30
C ARG A 115 -3.36 1.18 12.68
N ASP A 116 -4.09 0.60 13.63
CA ASP A 116 -4.13 1.00 15.04
C ASP A 116 -2.83 0.68 15.79
N VAL A 117 -2.04 -0.27 15.29
CA VAL A 117 -0.77 -0.70 15.88
C VAL A 117 0.39 -0.07 15.10
N LYS A 118 1.19 0.76 15.77
CA LYS A 118 2.37 1.40 15.15
C LYS A 118 3.60 0.52 15.22
N LEU A 119 4.31 0.42 14.09
CA LEU A 119 5.51 -0.39 13.96
C LEU A 119 6.61 0.04 14.96
N ALA A 120 6.81 1.35 15.12
CA ALA A 120 7.83 1.91 16.00
C ALA A 120 7.58 1.64 17.49
N SER A 121 6.32 1.57 17.93
CA SER A 121 5.95 1.34 19.34
C SER A 121 5.58 -0.11 19.65
N TYR A 122 5.55 -0.99 18.65
CA TYR A 122 5.24 -2.41 18.87
C TYR A 122 6.28 -3.03 19.82
N PRO A 123 5.90 -3.82 20.84
CA PRO A 123 6.81 -4.20 21.93
C PRO A 123 7.91 -5.20 21.55
N LEU A 124 7.81 -5.82 20.37
CA LEU A 124 8.78 -6.80 19.86
C LEU A 124 9.45 -6.32 18.56
N PRO A 125 10.59 -6.91 18.18
CA PRO A 125 11.04 -6.90 16.79
C PRO A 125 9.97 -7.49 15.84
N VAL A 126 9.83 -6.91 14.65
CA VAL A 126 8.81 -7.30 13.66
C VAL A 126 9.43 -7.39 12.28
N LEU A 127 9.40 -8.56 11.65
CA LEU A 127 9.65 -8.67 10.23
C LEU A 127 8.32 -8.57 9.48
N THR A 128 8.21 -7.64 8.54
CA THR A 128 7.12 -7.63 7.54
C THR A 128 7.69 -8.05 6.21
N ILE A 129 7.20 -9.14 5.62
CA ILE A 129 7.60 -9.55 4.26
C ILE A 129 6.38 -9.73 3.37
N SER A 130 6.47 -9.22 2.14
CA SER A 130 5.47 -9.41 1.10
C SER A 130 6.13 -9.57 -0.27
N GLY A 131 5.35 -9.99 -1.25
CA GLY A 131 5.74 -9.95 -2.65
C GLY A 131 5.24 -8.69 -3.35
N ASP A 132 5.91 -8.27 -4.42
CA ASP A 132 5.41 -7.17 -5.27
C ASP A 132 4.26 -7.59 -6.21
N LEU A 133 3.98 -8.89 -6.29
CA LEU A 133 2.83 -9.50 -6.95
C LEU A 133 1.85 -10.12 -5.94
N ASP A 134 1.88 -9.72 -4.68
CA ASP A 134 0.86 -10.12 -3.70
C ASP A 134 -0.46 -9.40 -4.02
N GLY A 135 -1.42 -10.16 -4.54
CA GLY A 135 -2.73 -9.63 -4.91
C GLY A 135 -3.72 -9.54 -3.74
N GLN A 136 -3.43 -10.11 -2.57
CA GLN A 136 -4.31 -9.99 -1.41
C GLN A 136 -3.81 -8.92 -0.44
N THR A 137 -2.59 -9.07 0.03
CA THR A 137 -1.86 -8.04 0.77
C THR A 137 -1.20 -7.10 -0.21
N ARG A 138 -2.06 -6.25 -0.80
CA ARG A 138 -1.68 -5.27 -1.82
C ARG A 138 -0.39 -4.55 -1.46
N LEU A 139 0.46 -4.36 -2.45
CA LEU A 139 1.71 -3.61 -2.28
C LEU A 139 1.49 -2.22 -1.66
N THR A 140 0.39 -1.53 -2.02
CA THR A 140 0.01 -0.23 -1.44
C THR A 140 -0.34 -0.28 0.05
N ARG A 141 -0.72 -1.44 0.60
CA ARG A 141 -0.87 -1.62 2.05
C ARG A 141 0.47 -1.81 2.75
N ILE A 142 1.46 -2.40 2.07
CA ILE A 142 2.83 -2.56 2.58
C ILE A 142 3.62 -1.25 2.51
N VAL A 143 3.30 -0.37 1.55
CA VAL A 143 3.82 1.02 1.51
C VAL A 143 3.59 1.72 2.85
N ASP A 144 2.43 1.54 3.49
CA ASP A 144 2.13 2.12 4.82
C ASP A 144 3.14 1.66 5.89
N SER A 145 3.48 0.37 5.89
CA SER A 145 4.46 -0.20 6.82
C SER A 145 5.87 0.32 6.52
N PHE A 146 6.22 0.44 5.24
CA PHE A 146 7.54 0.93 4.83
C PHE A 146 7.74 2.42 5.17
N GLN A 147 6.72 3.26 4.96
CA GLN A 147 6.76 4.67 5.38
C GLN A 147 6.91 4.81 6.91
N GLN A 148 6.26 3.95 7.71
CA GLN A 148 6.47 3.91 9.16
C GLN A 148 7.92 3.55 9.51
N LEU A 149 8.51 2.58 8.80
CA LEU A 149 9.92 2.25 8.95
C LEU A 149 10.79 3.47 8.60
N GLU A 150 10.63 4.09 7.44
CA GLU A 150 11.44 5.25 7.02
C GLU A 150 11.35 6.41 8.01
N ALA A 151 10.15 6.75 8.48
CA ALA A 151 9.96 7.78 9.50
C ALA A 151 10.71 7.47 10.81
N SER A 152 10.79 6.19 11.18
CA SER A 152 11.51 5.76 12.38
C SER A 152 13.04 5.81 12.23
N LEU A 153 13.58 5.78 11.00
CA LEU A 153 15.03 5.78 10.77
C LEU A 153 15.66 7.13 11.10
N SER A 154 14.92 8.22 10.94
CA SER A 154 15.35 9.56 11.37
C SER A 154 15.56 9.63 12.89
N GLN A 155 14.87 8.78 13.66
CA GLN A 155 15.04 8.70 15.12
C GLN A 155 16.14 7.72 15.51
N ASN A 156 16.18 6.55 14.86
CA ASN A 156 17.21 5.56 15.09
C ASN A 156 17.48 4.75 13.80
N PRO A 157 18.66 4.93 13.16
CA PRO A 157 19.02 4.21 11.93
C PRO A 157 19.05 2.69 12.07
N THR A 158 19.14 2.16 13.28
CA THR A 158 19.11 0.71 13.55
C THR A 158 17.70 0.12 13.54
N ASN A 159 16.65 0.95 13.46
CA ASN A 159 15.26 0.47 13.42
C ASN A 159 15.00 -0.44 12.20
N LYS A 160 15.73 -0.29 11.09
CA LYS A 160 15.68 -1.23 9.94
C LYS A 160 16.06 -2.68 10.28
N TYR A 161 16.75 -2.90 11.40
CA TYR A 161 17.10 -4.24 11.88
C TYR A 161 16.08 -4.81 12.86
N ARG A 162 15.34 -3.93 13.53
CA ARG A 162 14.30 -4.27 14.52
C ARG A 162 12.94 -4.47 13.85
N THR A 163 12.59 -3.60 12.92
CA THR A 163 11.31 -3.61 12.21
C THR A 163 11.48 -3.63 10.69
N PRO A 164 12.29 -4.55 10.11
CA PRO A 164 12.48 -4.61 8.68
C PRO A 164 11.16 -4.84 7.94
N VAL A 165 10.96 -4.06 6.88
CA VAL A 165 9.90 -4.25 5.88
C VAL A 165 10.57 -4.64 4.58
N VAL A 166 10.22 -5.81 4.05
CA VAL A 166 10.85 -6.40 2.88
C VAL A 166 9.80 -6.68 1.81
N THR A 167 10.10 -6.31 0.57
CA THR A 167 9.30 -6.70 -0.59
C THR A 167 10.15 -7.46 -1.59
N MET A 168 9.65 -8.63 -2.01
CA MET A 168 10.35 -9.55 -2.88
C MET A 168 9.80 -9.46 -4.31
N PRO A 169 10.67 -9.27 -5.32
CA PRO A 169 10.22 -9.19 -6.71
C PRO A 169 9.73 -10.54 -7.23
N GLY A 170 8.63 -10.50 -7.99
CA GLY A 170 8.02 -11.64 -8.65
C GLY A 170 7.24 -12.59 -7.73
N VAL A 171 7.15 -12.30 -6.43
CA VAL A 171 6.52 -13.19 -5.44
C VAL A 171 5.04 -12.83 -5.27
N SER A 172 4.15 -13.82 -5.21
CA SER A 172 2.72 -13.63 -4.94
C SER A 172 2.30 -14.08 -3.52
N HIS A 173 1.04 -13.82 -3.14
CA HIS A 173 0.49 -14.20 -1.83
C HIS A 173 0.55 -15.71 -1.59
N ALA A 174 0.15 -16.49 -2.59
CA ALA A 174 0.06 -17.95 -2.51
C ALA A 174 1.41 -18.63 -2.24
N GLN A 175 2.51 -18.02 -2.67
CA GLN A 175 3.85 -18.62 -2.63
C GLN A 175 4.48 -18.70 -1.25
N PHE A 176 3.77 -18.28 -0.20
CA PHE A 176 4.14 -18.54 1.19
C PHE A 176 3.69 -19.93 1.67
N ALA A 177 2.81 -20.60 0.93
CA ALA A 177 2.35 -21.96 1.17
C ALA A 177 2.55 -22.83 -0.08
N SER A 178 2.09 -24.08 -0.02
CA SER A 178 2.14 -25.04 -1.11
C SER A 178 0.80 -25.77 -1.25
N GLY A 179 0.64 -26.52 -2.35
CA GLY A 179 -0.61 -27.23 -2.63
C GLY A 179 -1.71 -26.31 -3.16
N GLN A 180 -2.95 -26.78 -3.07
CA GLN A 180 -4.10 -26.04 -3.58
C GLN A 180 -4.45 -24.86 -2.66
N MET A 181 -4.53 -23.66 -3.23
CA MET A 181 -4.89 -22.46 -2.49
C MET A 181 -6.41 -22.30 -2.33
N PRO A 182 -6.88 -21.68 -1.24
CA PRO A 182 -8.29 -21.34 -1.06
C PRO A 182 -8.82 -20.43 -2.19
N LYS A 183 -10.11 -20.56 -2.54
CA LYS A 183 -10.75 -19.72 -3.58
C LYS A 183 -10.60 -18.22 -3.32
N ALA A 184 -10.68 -17.80 -2.05
CA ALA A 184 -10.49 -16.41 -1.67
C ALA A 184 -9.10 -15.87 -2.06
N VAL A 185 -8.07 -16.73 -2.06
CA VAL A 185 -6.72 -16.42 -2.53
C VAL A 185 -6.69 -16.44 -4.05
N THR A 186 -7.12 -17.55 -4.69
CA THR A 186 -7.00 -17.70 -6.16
C THR A 186 -7.78 -16.65 -6.95
N ASN A 187 -8.85 -16.10 -6.37
CA ASN A 187 -9.67 -15.07 -7.03
C ASN A 187 -9.04 -13.66 -6.97
N LYS A 188 -8.06 -13.42 -6.10
CA LYS A 188 -7.52 -12.08 -5.84
C LYS A 188 -6.00 -11.99 -5.92
N ASP A 189 -5.28 -13.09 -5.80
CA ASP A 189 -3.83 -13.12 -5.94
C ASP A 189 -3.41 -12.90 -7.40
N LEU A 190 -2.18 -12.43 -7.61
CA LEU A 190 -1.63 -12.26 -8.95
C LEU A 190 -0.81 -13.48 -9.34
N ASN A 191 -0.62 -13.66 -10.65
CA ASN A 191 0.27 -14.68 -11.16
C ASN A 191 1.72 -14.32 -10.80
N PRO A 192 2.45 -15.19 -10.08
CA PRO A 192 3.84 -14.91 -9.75
C PRO A 192 4.75 -15.04 -10.97
N GLU A 193 5.83 -14.27 -10.97
CA GLU A 193 6.94 -14.41 -11.93
C GLU A 193 8.05 -15.31 -11.36
N ALA A 194 8.21 -15.31 -10.04
CA ALA A 194 9.12 -16.21 -9.35
C ALA A 194 8.54 -17.62 -9.31
N THR A 195 9.39 -18.64 -9.40
CA THR A 195 8.96 -20.00 -9.04
C THR A 195 8.80 -20.12 -7.52
N SER A 196 7.98 -21.05 -7.04
CA SER A 196 7.80 -21.25 -5.59
C SER A 196 9.13 -21.59 -4.88
N THR A 197 10.05 -22.30 -5.55
CA THR A 197 11.39 -22.57 -5.00
C THR A 197 12.20 -21.28 -4.82
N VAL A 198 12.13 -20.34 -5.76
CA VAL A 198 12.78 -19.03 -5.63
C VAL A 198 12.13 -18.23 -4.51
N ALA A 199 10.80 -18.18 -4.47
CA ALA A 199 10.06 -17.50 -3.41
C ALA A 199 10.44 -18.04 -2.02
N TYR A 200 10.45 -19.36 -1.81
CA TYR A 200 10.85 -19.97 -0.54
C TYR A 200 12.27 -19.62 -0.14
N LYS A 201 13.22 -19.55 -1.09
CA LYS A 201 14.61 -19.14 -0.80
C LYS A 201 14.70 -17.67 -0.39
N LEU A 202 13.97 -16.78 -1.05
CA LEU A 202 13.92 -15.37 -0.68
C LEU A 202 13.32 -15.18 0.72
N ILE A 203 12.17 -15.82 0.99
CA ILE A 203 11.52 -15.79 2.30
C ILE A 203 12.48 -16.34 3.37
N ALA A 204 13.10 -17.49 3.12
CA ALA A 204 14.04 -18.12 4.03
C ALA A 204 15.25 -17.24 4.36
N LYS A 205 15.81 -16.57 3.34
CA LYS A 205 16.93 -15.63 3.51
C LYS A 205 16.53 -14.50 4.48
N HIS A 206 15.42 -13.83 4.22
CA HIS A 206 14.99 -12.68 5.03
C HIS A 206 14.56 -13.08 6.44
N THR A 207 13.88 -14.23 6.58
CA THR A 207 13.56 -14.82 7.88
C THR A 207 14.84 -15.11 8.67
N SER A 208 15.81 -15.82 8.10
CA SER A 208 17.07 -16.16 8.76
C SER A 208 17.83 -14.91 9.23
N ALA A 209 17.97 -13.90 8.36
CA ALA A 209 18.61 -12.64 8.70
C ALA A 209 17.90 -11.91 9.85
N PHE A 210 16.56 -11.89 9.86
CA PHE A 210 15.81 -11.28 10.94
C PHE A 210 15.96 -12.01 12.28
N LEU A 211 15.92 -13.36 12.27
CA LEU A 211 16.14 -14.16 13.49
C LEU A 211 17.51 -13.87 14.10
N LEU A 212 18.56 -13.90 13.27
CA LEU A 212 19.94 -13.60 13.69
C LEU A 212 20.09 -12.18 14.23
N SER A 213 19.52 -11.19 13.55
CA SER A 213 19.52 -9.78 13.99
C SER A 213 18.84 -9.62 15.36
N SER A 214 17.68 -10.25 15.54
CA SER A 214 16.85 -10.13 16.75
C SER A 214 17.47 -10.82 17.98
N LEU A 215 18.27 -11.86 17.78
CA LEU A 215 18.98 -12.56 18.85
C LEU A 215 20.22 -11.79 19.37
N GLY A 216 20.66 -10.76 18.65
CA GLY A 216 21.70 -9.84 19.10
C GLY A 216 23.02 -10.54 19.44
N ASP A 217 23.54 -10.29 20.64
CA ASP A 217 24.83 -10.85 21.09
C ASP A 217 24.76 -12.37 21.39
N SER A 218 23.56 -12.97 21.34
CA SER A 218 23.38 -14.42 21.55
C SER A 218 23.80 -15.27 20.35
N VAL A 219 24.17 -14.62 19.23
CA VAL A 219 24.64 -15.29 18.01
C VAL A 219 26.08 -14.85 17.67
N PRO A 220 26.90 -15.72 17.05
CA PRO A 220 28.26 -15.37 16.61
C PRO A 220 28.31 -14.07 15.79
N GLN A 221 29.27 -13.20 16.10
CA GLN A 221 29.35 -11.84 15.54
C GLN A 221 29.49 -11.80 14.01
N ASN A 222 30.13 -12.80 13.41
CA ASN A 222 30.24 -12.92 11.95
C ASN A 222 28.87 -13.22 11.29
N LEU A 223 28.07 -14.09 11.91
CA LEU A 223 26.71 -14.39 11.44
C LEU A 223 25.80 -13.18 11.60
N ARG A 224 25.89 -12.49 12.74
CA ARG A 224 25.14 -11.25 12.97
C ARG A 224 25.49 -10.17 11.96
N SER A 225 26.78 -9.93 11.72
CA SER A 225 27.24 -8.94 10.73
C SER A 225 26.71 -9.25 9.32
N THR A 226 26.70 -10.53 8.94
CA THR A 226 26.13 -10.98 7.65
C THR A 226 24.62 -10.70 7.58
N ALA A 227 23.88 -11.03 8.63
CA ALA A 227 22.45 -10.78 8.72
C ALA A 227 22.10 -9.28 8.62
N LEU A 228 22.86 -8.41 9.32
CA LEU A 228 22.67 -6.96 9.23
C LEU A 228 22.96 -6.43 7.82
N SER A 229 23.99 -6.98 7.15
CA SER A 229 24.28 -6.66 5.75
C SER A 229 23.13 -7.07 4.81
N ASP A 230 22.57 -8.27 4.99
CA ASP A 230 21.42 -8.74 4.22
C ASP A 230 20.16 -7.89 4.46
N LEU A 231 19.91 -7.46 5.70
CA LEU A 231 18.80 -6.56 6.02
C LEU A 231 19.01 -5.15 5.44
N ASN A 232 20.26 -4.67 5.38
CA ASN A 232 20.58 -3.42 4.68
C ASN A 232 20.28 -3.52 3.20
N LYS A 233 20.68 -4.62 2.56
CA LYS A 233 20.36 -4.86 1.15
C LYS A 233 18.84 -4.94 0.94
N ALA A 234 18.13 -5.69 1.78
CA ALA A 234 16.68 -5.84 1.71
C ALA A 234 15.96 -4.49 1.84
N TYR A 235 16.43 -3.61 2.72
CA TYR A 235 15.92 -2.24 2.84
C TYR A 235 16.12 -1.44 1.55
N THR A 236 17.31 -1.44 0.96
CA THR A 236 17.60 -0.72 -0.29
C THR A 236 16.77 -1.25 -1.47
N ASP A 237 16.66 -2.57 -1.60
CA ASP A 237 15.86 -3.21 -2.64
C ASP A 237 14.38 -2.85 -2.47
N THR A 238 13.85 -2.92 -1.25
CA THR A 238 12.46 -2.56 -0.93
C THR A 238 12.20 -1.08 -1.19
N LYS A 239 13.11 -0.19 -0.79
CA LYS A 239 13.02 1.24 -1.08
C LYS A 239 12.87 1.49 -2.58
N THR A 240 13.65 0.80 -3.39
CA THR A 240 13.60 0.91 -4.86
C THR A 240 12.22 0.52 -5.41
N ILE A 241 11.62 -0.54 -4.89
CA ILE A 241 10.27 -0.99 -5.28
C ILE A 241 9.19 0.00 -4.83
N MET A 242 9.30 0.53 -3.61
CA MET A 242 8.27 1.36 -2.98
C MET A 242 8.31 2.82 -3.40
N GLN A 243 9.46 3.36 -3.77
CA GLN A 243 9.64 4.80 -4.01
C GLN A 243 8.65 5.38 -5.02
N PRO A 244 8.38 4.74 -6.19
CA PRO A 244 7.32 5.17 -7.11
C PRO A 244 5.95 5.34 -6.44
N LEU A 245 5.55 4.36 -5.63
CA LEU A 245 4.25 4.37 -4.95
C LEU A 245 4.20 5.45 -3.87
N ILE A 246 5.28 5.63 -3.10
CA ILE A 246 5.38 6.66 -2.07
C ILE A 246 5.26 8.06 -2.69
N THR A 247 6.04 8.31 -3.74
CA THR A 247 6.05 9.61 -4.42
C THR A 247 4.67 9.98 -4.96
N VAL A 248 3.95 9.05 -5.57
CA VAL A 248 2.59 9.32 -6.06
C VAL A 248 1.58 9.41 -4.91
N LYS A 249 1.71 8.59 -3.86
CA LYS A 249 0.83 8.65 -2.68
C LYS A 249 0.91 10.00 -1.95
N GLU A 250 2.11 10.57 -1.85
CA GLU A 250 2.34 11.89 -1.23
C GLU A 250 1.72 13.05 -2.02
N MET A 251 1.27 12.81 -3.26
CA MET A 251 0.51 13.80 -4.02
C MET A 251 -0.92 13.96 -3.51
N ASP A 252 -1.56 12.87 -3.04
CA ASP A 252 -2.96 12.91 -2.59
C ASP A 252 -3.06 13.69 -1.27
N GLN A 253 -2.11 13.51 -0.35
CA GLN A 253 -2.06 14.30 0.89
C GLN A 253 -0.62 14.52 1.35
N ASN A 254 -0.19 15.78 1.34
CA ASN A 254 1.13 16.19 1.83
C ASN A 254 1.08 16.80 3.24
N SER A 255 2.23 17.18 3.79
CA SER A 255 2.35 17.77 5.12
C SER A 255 1.72 19.16 5.27
N GLN A 256 1.38 19.83 4.15
CA GLN A 256 0.66 21.10 4.12
C GLN A 256 -0.85 20.92 4.01
N ASN A 257 -1.36 19.69 4.09
CA ASN A 257 -2.78 19.39 3.91
C ASN A 257 -3.31 19.90 2.55
N SER A 258 -2.51 19.68 1.50
CA SER A 258 -2.81 20.05 0.11
C SER A 258 -2.68 18.83 -0.80
N ASP A 259 -3.52 18.76 -1.81
CA ASP A 259 -3.48 17.77 -2.89
C ASP A 259 -2.72 18.36 -4.09
N GLN A 260 -1.58 17.75 -4.43
CA GLN A 260 -0.74 18.20 -5.55
C GLN A 260 -1.35 17.91 -6.91
N TRP A 261 -2.25 16.92 -6.99
CA TRP A 261 -2.94 16.60 -8.23
C TRP A 261 -4.03 17.64 -8.54
N ALA A 262 -4.77 18.12 -7.56
CA ALA A 262 -5.73 19.22 -7.70
C ALA A 262 -5.05 20.51 -8.20
N ILE A 263 -3.85 20.81 -7.68
CA ILE A 263 -3.00 21.90 -8.18
C ILE A 263 -2.63 21.67 -9.66
N GLN A 264 -2.19 20.46 -10.02
CA GLN A 264 -1.83 20.14 -11.40
C GLN A 264 -3.04 20.20 -12.34
N ALA A 265 -4.22 19.76 -11.88
CA ALA A 265 -5.46 19.84 -12.62
C ALA A 265 -5.84 21.29 -12.94
N GLN A 266 -5.63 22.24 -12.02
CA GLN A 266 -5.87 23.66 -12.30
C GLN A 266 -4.89 24.24 -13.34
N TYR A 267 -3.64 23.78 -13.38
CA TYR A 267 -2.71 24.15 -14.45
C TYR A 267 -3.15 23.57 -15.80
N LEU A 268 -3.66 22.34 -15.82
CA LEU A 268 -4.25 21.75 -17.03
C LEU A 268 -5.49 22.54 -17.49
N GLU A 269 -6.38 22.91 -16.56
CA GLU A 269 -7.58 23.73 -16.81
C GLU A 269 -7.24 25.11 -17.36
N SER A 270 -6.22 25.77 -16.82
CA SER A 270 -5.87 27.14 -17.19
C SER A 270 -4.99 27.25 -18.43
N GLY A 271 -4.27 26.18 -18.80
CA GLY A 271 -3.26 26.22 -19.85
C GLY A 271 -2.04 27.09 -19.51
N LEU A 272 -1.85 27.37 -18.21
CA LEU A 272 -0.78 28.18 -17.66
C LEU A 272 0.30 27.31 -17.00
N SER A 273 1.51 27.84 -16.91
CA SER A 273 2.60 27.23 -16.16
C SER A 273 2.75 27.82 -14.75
N ARG A 274 3.53 27.14 -13.91
CA ARG A 274 3.93 27.60 -12.57
C ARG A 274 4.70 28.93 -12.58
N SER A 275 5.28 29.32 -13.72
CA SER A 275 5.97 30.62 -13.86
C SER A 275 5.03 31.75 -14.24
N GLN A 276 3.80 31.44 -14.66
CA GLN A 276 2.80 32.43 -15.08
C GLN A 276 1.77 32.71 -13.99
N VAL A 277 1.40 31.69 -13.20
CA VAL A 277 0.40 31.82 -12.14
C VAL A 277 0.75 30.93 -10.95
N LYS A 278 0.47 31.42 -9.74
CA LYS A 278 0.56 30.59 -8.53
C LYS A 278 -0.77 29.87 -8.31
N VAL A 279 -0.72 28.56 -8.13
CA VAL A 279 -1.88 27.76 -7.70
C VAL A 279 -1.61 27.19 -6.30
N THR A 280 -2.59 27.30 -5.43
CA THR A 280 -2.60 26.67 -4.10
C THR A 280 -3.82 25.77 -3.94
N ASP A 281 -3.71 24.73 -3.12
CA ASP A 281 -4.84 23.86 -2.77
C ASP A 281 -4.93 23.71 -1.25
N GLU A 282 -6.14 23.42 -0.78
CA GLU A 282 -6.43 23.03 0.61
C GLU A 282 -7.39 21.83 0.62
N ILE A 283 -6.98 20.75 1.28
CA ILE A 283 -7.83 19.58 1.52
C ILE A 283 -8.78 19.89 2.68
N LEU A 284 -10.08 19.80 2.41
CA LEU A 284 -11.11 20.10 3.40
C LEU A 284 -11.92 18.85 3.80
N PRO A 285 -12.33 18.76 5.08
CA PRO A 285 -13.38 17.84 5.50
C PRO A 285 -14.67 18.10 4.71
N GLN A 286 -15.50 17.07 4.52
CA GLN A 286 -16.66 17.11 3.63
C GLN A 286 -17.55 18.35 3.85
N MET A 287 -17.92 18.65 5.11
CA MET A 287 -18.80 19.79 5.41
C MET A 287 -18.22 21.15 4.99
N ASN A 288 -16.92 21.37 5.25
CA ASN A 288 -16.23 22.61 4.86
C ASN A 288 -16.00 22.64 3.34
N PHE A 289 -15.71 21.48 2.76
CA PHE A 289 -15.57 21.34 1.32
C PHE A 289 -16.87 21.70 0.60
N LEU A 290 -18.05 21.32 1.09
CA LEU A 290 -19.34 21.65 0.46
C LEU A 290 -19.51 23.17 0.29
N SER A 291 -19.24 23.94 1.35
CA SER A 291 -19.41 25.39 1.36
C SER A 291 -18.29 26.14 0.61
N SER A 292 -17.09 25.56 0.51
CA SER A 292 -15.94 26.19 -0.16
C SER A 292 -16.21 26.53 -1.64
N LYS A 293 -15.54 27.58 -2.11
CA LYS A 293 -15.53 28.04 -3.51
C LYS A 293 -14.10 28.41 -3.88
N PRO A 294 -13.55 27.92 -5.01
CA PRO A 294 -12.24 28.31 -5.46
C PRO A 294 -12.24 29.79 -5.84
N LYS A 295 -11.09 30.44 -5.70
CA LYS A 295 -10.97 31.90 -5.79
C LYS A 295 -9.76 32.27 -6.62
N ILE A 296 -9.87 33.43 -7.27
CA ILE A 296 -8.72 34.12 -7.87
C ILE A 296 -8.44 35.31 -6.96
N HIS A 297 -7.20 35.42 -6.51
CA HIS A 297 -6.71 36.52 -5.69
C HIS A 297 -5.61 37.28 -6.44
N GLY A 298 -5.49 38.58 -6.18
CA GLY A 298 -4.49 39.42 -6.82
C GLY A 298 -4.86 39.81 -8.25
N ALA A 299 -3.90 40.41 -8.96
CA ALA A 299 -4.05 40.83 -10.35
C ALA A 299 -2.69 40.79 -11.04
N GLY A 300 -2.68 40.72 -12.37
CA GLY A 300 -1.44 40.78 -13.14
C GLY A 300 -0.53 39.57 -12.89
N ASN A 301 0.74 39.84 -12.63
CA ASN A 301 1.74 38.80 -12.39
C ASN A 301 1.70 38.21 -10.96
N ASP A 302 0.94 38.83 -10.05
CA ASP A 302 0.77 38.36 -8.65
C ASP A 302 -0.50 37.49 -8.47
N LEU A 303 -1.11 37.08 -9.58
CA LEU A 303 -2.35 36.30 -9.58
C LEU A 303 -2.13 34.93 -8.90
N THR A 304 -2.99 34.63 -7.93
CA THR A 304 -3.02 33.35 -7.23
C THR A 304 -4.39 32.70 -7.36
N ILE A 305 -4.42 31.44 -7.80
CA ILE A 305 -5.64 30.64 -7.85
C ILE A 305 -5.67 29.71 -6.64
N GLN A 306 -6.67 29.87 -5.80
CA GLN A 306 -6.94 28.98 -4.68
C GLN A 306 -7.97 27.92 -5.09
N THR A 307 -7.56 26.67 -5.01
CA THR A 307 -8.38 25.47 -5.24
C THR A 307 -8.67 24.76 -3.91
N PHE A 308 -9.63 23.85 -3.94
CA PHE A 308 -9.98 23.03 -2.78
C PHE A 308 -10.17 21.59 -3.20
N ALA A 309 -9.72 20.67 -2.36
CA ALA A 309 -9.87 19.24 -2.55
C ALA A 309 -10.62 18.56 -1.39
N HIS A 310 -11.21 17.41 -1.67
CA HIS A 310 -11.77 16.51 -0.67
C HIS A 310 -11.51 15.06 -1.09
N LEU A 311 -10.87 14.32 -0.20
CA LEU A 311 -10.55 12.91 -0.35
C LEU A 311 -11.57 12.09 0.43
N ALA A 312 -12.24 11.15 -0.23
CA ALA A 312 -13.06 10.15 0.45
C ALA A 312 -12.47 8.76 0.23
N PHE A 313 -12.19 8.06 1.34
CA PHE A 313 -11.62 6.72 1.35
C PHE A 313 -12.71 5.66 1.49
N SER A 314 -12.41 4.43 1.07
CA SER A 314 -13.28 3.28 1.31
C SER A 314 -13.35 2.97 2.82
N SER A 315 -14.54 2.65 3.32
CA SER A 315 -14.70 2.19 4.70
C SER A 315 -13.96 0.86 4.89
N ASN A 316 -13.07 0.79 5.88
CA ASN A 316 -12.27 -0.41 6.17
C ASN A 316 -12.08 -0.62 7.69
N PRO A 317 -13.16 -0.84 8.46
CA PRO A 317 -13.09 -0.93 9.92
C PRO A 317 -12.29 -2.15 10.42
N LEU A 318 -12.17 -3.19 9.58
CA LEU A 318 -11.41 -4.41 9.88
C LEU A 318 -9.97 -4.37 9.34
N ASP A 319 -9.55 -3.25 8.75
CA ASP A 319 -8.23 -3.06 8.12
C ASP A 319 -7.83 -4.21 7.18
N ILE A 320 -8.73 -4.61 6.28
CA ILE A 320 -8.50 -5.69 5.30
C ILE A 320 -7.63 -5.14 4.17
N SER A 321 -6.53 -5.83 3.86
CA SER A 321 -5.55 -5.39 2.85
C SER A 321 -6.05 -5.42 1.40
N THR A 322 -7.11 -6.16 1.11
CA THR A 322 -7.71 -6.16 -0.24
C THR A 322 -8.45 -4.86 -0.55
N VAL A 323 -8.78 -4.06 0.47
CA VAL A 323 -9.39 -2.74 0.29
C VAL A 323 -8.30 -1.75 -0.14
N PRO A 324 -8.51 -0.98 -1.21
CA PRO A 324 -7.66 0.14 -1.64
C PRO A 324 -7.17 1.03 -0.49
N SER A 325 -5.87 1.36 -0.49
CA SER A 325 -5.29 2.38 0.39
C SER A 325 -5.45 3.79 -0.20
N ALA A 326 -5.61 3.90 -1.52
CA ALA A 326 -5.86 5.16 -2.20
C ALA A 326 -7.27 5.71 -1.92
N PRO A 327 -7.50 7.03 -2.03
CA PRO A 327 -8.84 7.60 -1.98
C PRO A 327 -9.72 6.96 -3.05
N ARG A 328 -10.96 6.64 -2.67
CA ARG A 328 -11.97 6.12 -3.58
C ARG A 328 -12.42 7.20 -4.57
N VAL A 329 -12.49 8.45 -4.10
CA VAL A 329 -12.74 9.63 -4.92
C VAL A 329 -11.92 10.81 -4.41
N LEU A 330 -11.34 11.55 -5.36
CA LEU A 330 -10.71 12.85 -5.13
C LEU A 330 -11.61 13.91 -5.78
N SER A 331 -12.39 14.63 -4.97
CA SER A 331 -13.22 15.74 -5.45
C SER A 331 -12.40 17.02 -5.41
N PHE A 332 -12.31 17.77 -6.50
CA PHE A 332 -11.64 19.08 -6.49
C PHE A 332 -12.46 20.16 -7.18
N LYS A 333 -12.31 21.39 -6.67
CA LYS A 333 -12.97 22.59 -7.15
C LYS A 333 -11.94 23.56 -7.69
N MET A 334 -12.07 23.91 -8.97
CA MET A 334 -11.15 24.77 -9.70
C MET A 334 -11.88 25.98 -10.29
N LYS A 335 -11.10 26.95 -10.74
CA LYS A 335 -11.54 28.04 -11.61
C LYS A 335 -11.43 27.60 -13.06
N SER A 336 -12.47 27.88 -13.84
CA SER A 336 -12.49 27.49 -15.25
C SER A 336 -11.47 28.26 -16.09
N PHE A 337 -11.11 27.71 -17.25
CA PHE A 337 -10.24 28.38 -18.22
C PHE A 337 -10.68 29.82 -18.50
N GLU A 338 -11.98 30.05 -18.71
CA GLU A 338 -12.54 31.36 -19.06
C GLU A 338 -12.37 32.36 -17.91
N ALA A 339 -12.57 31.92 -16.66
CA ALA A 339 -12.40 32.74 -15.47
C ALA A 339 -10.93 33.12 -15.23
N VAL A 340 -10.02 32.18 -15.48
CA VAL A 340 -8.59 32.45 -15.37
C VAL A 340 -8.15 33.40 -16.49
N LYS A 341 -8.58 33.16 -17.73
CA LYS A 341 -8.28 34.03 -18.88
C LYS A 341 -8.74 35.46 -18.66
N ASP A 342 -9.95 35.66 -18.13
CA ASP A 342 -10.50 36.99 -17.84
C ASP A 342 -9.69 37.76 -16.79
N ALA A 343 -9.10 37.04 -15.82
CA ALA A 343 -8.30 37.63 -14.76
C ALA A 343 -6.83 37.90 -15.14
N MET A 344 -6.33 37.33 -16.24
CA MET A 344 -4.94 37.50 -16.69
C MET A 344 -4.74 38.81 -17.49
N PRO A 345 -3.53 39.40 -17.49
CA PRO A 345 -3.21 40.56 -18.34
C PRO A 345 -3.51 40.33 -19.83
N ALA A 346 -3.95 41.39 -20.50
CA ALA A 346 -4.06 41.41 -21.95
C ALA A 346 -2.72 41.03 -22.61
N GLY A 347 -2.77 40.10 -23.58
CA GLY A 347 -1.58 39.59 -24.28
C GLY A 347 -0.86 38.43 -23.58
N THR A 348 -1.37 37.94 -22.44
CA THR A 348 -0.87 36.70 -21.84
C THR A 348 -0.98 35.55 -22.83
N THR A 349 0.13 34.87 -23.12
CA THR A 349 0.13 33.66 -23.94
C THR A 349 -0.47 32.51 -23.14
N LEU A 350 -1.67 32.09 -23.55
CA LEU A 350 -2.34 30.91 -23.03
C LEU A 350 -2.18 29.77 -24.02
N ASN A 351 -2.00 28.55 -23.53
CA ASN A 351 -2.19 27.39 -24.39
C ASN A 351 -3.69 27.32 -24.76
N THR A 352 -4.02 27.63 -26.01
CA THR A 352 -5.43 27.65 -26.45
C THR A 352 -5.96 26.27 -26.82
N ASP A 353 -5.10 25.25 -26.93
CA ASP A 353 -5.52 23.87 -27.18
C ASP A 353 -6.29 23.27 -25.98
N VAL A 354 -6.21 23.89 -24.79
CA VAL A 354 -6.89 23.43 -23.57
C VAL A 354 -8.23 24.11 -23.28
N TRP A 355 -8.75 24.97 -24.17
CA TRP A 355 -9.96 25.78 -23.92
C TRP A 355 -11.23 24.98 -23.60
N ASN A 356 -11.23 23.67 -23.87
CA ASN A 356 -12.36 22.77 -23.62
C ASN A 356 -11.93 21.48 -22.90
N ILE A 357 -10.94 21.57 -22.01
CA ILE A 357 -10.54 20.41 -21.21
C ILE A 357 -11.69 19.96 -20.30
N THR A 358 -11.95 18.65 -20.32
CA THR A 358 -13.03 18.02 -19.57
C THR A 358 -12.49 17.35 -18.30
N CYS A 359 -13.35 16.99 -17.34
CA CYS A 359 -12.92 16.19 -16.20
C CYS A 359 -12.47 14.79 -16.63
N LYS A 360 -13.01 14.27 -17.74
CA LYS A 360 -12.50 13.08 -18.43
C LYS A 360 -11.02 13.23 -18.81
N ASP A 361 -10.64 14.35 -19.44
CA ASP A 361 -9.25 14.60 -19.86
C ASP A 361 -8.32 14.74 -18.66
N ILE A 362 -8.78 15.40 -17.59
CA ILE A 362 -8.03 15.48 -16.33
C ILE A 362 -7.83 14.09 -15.74
N ASN A 363 -8.86 13.25 -15.71
CA ASN A 363 -8.74 11.87 -15.22
C ASN A 363 -7.79 11.01 -16.09
N GLN A 364 -7.80 11.20 -17.40
CA GLN A 364 -6.83 10.57 -18.30
C GLN A 364 -5.40 11.03 -18.00
N ALA A 365 -5.21 12.33 -17.72
CA ALA A 365 -3.91 12.87 -17.32
C ALA A 365 -3.44 12.29 -15.97
N ALA A 366 -4.35 12.07 -15.02
CA ALA A 366 -4.04 11.43 -13.73
C ALA A 366 -3.50 10.02 -13.92
N PHE A 367 -4.14 9.24 -14.79
CA PHE A 367 -3.67 7.90 -15.14
C PHE A 367 -2.34 7.93 -15.90
N ASN A 368 -2.15 8.86 -16.84
CA ASN A 368 -0.90 9.00 -17.57
C ASN A 368 0.26 9.33 -16.63
N LEU A 369 0.04 10.22 -15.65
CA LEU A 369 1.00 10.51 -14.60
C LEU A 369 1.34 9.24 -13.82
N ALA A 370 0.34 8.51 -13.33
CA ALA A 370 0.56 7.25 -12.61
C ALA A 370 1.35 6.23 -13.43
N LEU A 371 1.02 6.06 -14.71
CA LEU A 371 1.72 5.14 -15.62
C LEU A 371 3.18 5.55 -15.85
N GLN A 372 3.45 6.85 -15.97
CA GLN A 372 4.81 7.38 -16.13
C GLN A 372 5.62 7.30 -14.84
N SER A 373 4.98 7.51 -13.69
CA SER A 373 5.60 7.43 -12.37
C SER A 373 5.78 6.00 -11.86
N SER A 374 5.08 5.03 -12.43
CA SER A 374 5.20 3.61 -12.10
C SER A 374 6.62 3.08 -12.31
N SER A 375 7.00 2.07 -11.51
CA SER A 375 8.27 1.37 -11.74
C SER A 375 8.28 0.77 -13.14
N PRO A 376 9.45 0.68 -13.81
CA PRO A 376 9.54 0.10 -15.14
C PRO A 376 8.92 -1.32 -15.23
N VAL A 377 9.11 -2.12 -14.17
CA VAL A 377 8.57 -3.47 -14.07
C VAL A 377 7.04 -3.47 -13.97
N ALA A 378 6.46 -2.66 -13.07
CA ALA A 378 5.01 -2.60 -12.90
C ALA A 378 4.31 -2.03 -14.16
N ARG A 379 4.91 -1.01 -14.78
CA ARG A 379 4.44 -0.46 -16.05
C ARG A 379 4.43 -1.52 -17.15
N GLN A 380 5.50 -2.32 -17.25
CA GLN A 380 5.58 -3.38 -18.25
C GLN A 380 4.53 -4.46 -18.00
N ARG A 381 4.35 -4.92 -16.76
CA ARG A 381 3.28 -5.87 -16.38
C ARG A 381 1.90 -5.38 -16.80
N TYR A 382 1.60 -4.11 -16.52
CA TYR A 382 0.34 -3.50 -16.92
C TYR A 382 0.18 -3.46 -18.45
N LEU A 383 1.21 -3.08 -19.20
CA LEU A 383 1.15 -3.02 -20.66
C LEU A 383 0.98 -4.40 -21.30
N ASP A 384 1.60 -5.44 -20.74
CA ASP A 384 1.57 -6.79 -21.30
C ASP A 384 0.33 -7.58 -20.90
N HIS A 385 -0.18 -7.36 -19.68
CA HIS A 385 -1.18 -8.24 -19.06
C HIS A 385 -2.32 -7.50 -18.35
N GLY A 386 -2.23 -6.18 -18.19
CA GLY A 386 -3.23 -5.39 -17.49
C GLY A 386 -4.49 -5.16 -18.32
N ARG A 387 -5.65 -5.29 -17.68
CA ARG A 387 -6.90 -4.73 -18.24
C ARG A 387 -6.80 -3.20 -18.34
N PRO A 388 -7.27 -2.59 -19.45
CA PRO A 388 -7.13 -1.17 -19.65
C PRO A 388 -8.06 -0.36 -18.73
N ILE A 389 -7.83 0.95 -18.72
CA ILE A 389 -8.76 1.93 -18.17
C ILE A 389 -9.47 2.67 -19.32
N ILE A 390 -10.77 2.84 -19.21
CA ILE A 390 -11.64 3.37 -20.26
C ILE A 390 -12.36 4.61 -19.71
N PHE A 391 -11.92 5.79 -20.14
CA PHE A 391 -12.53 7.05 -19.71
C PHE A 391 -13.77 7.38 -20.56
N LYS A 392 -14.93 7.44 -19.91
CA LYS A 392 -16.24 7.75 -20.52
C LYS A 392 -16.52 9.25 -20.48
N PRO A 393 -17.47 9.76 -21.30
CA PRO A 393 -17.91 11.14 -21.23
C PRO A 393 -18.40 11.54 -19.83
N ASP A 394 -18.15 12.78 -19.43
CA ASP A 394 -18.54 13.29 -18.13
C ASP A 394 -20.07 13.41 -17.98
N VAL A 395 -20.55 13.28 -16.74
CA VAL A 395 -21.94 13.56 -16.39
C VAL A 395 -22.04 14.98 -15.84
N MET A 396 -22.74 15.84 -16.59
CA MET A 396 -22.93 17.25 -16.24
C MET A 396 -23.99 17.41 -15.14
N HIS A 397 -23.66 18.19 -14.12
CA HIS A 397 -24.60 18.67 -13.11
C HIS A 397 -24.88 20.16 -13.31
N SER A 398 -26.08 20.60 -12.92
CA SER A 398 -26.47 22.02 -12.97
C SER A 398 -26.39 22.72 -11.61
N THR A 399 -26.20 21.98 -10.52
CA THR A 399 -26.15 22.53 -9.16
C THR A 399 -24.97 21.98 -8.37
N GLY A 400 -24.45 22.80 -7.45
CA GLY A 400 -23.41 22.38 -6.51
C GLY A 400 -23.86 21.22 -5.62
N LEU A 401 -25.12 21.19 -5.20
CA LEU A 401 -25.66 20.11 -4.37
C LEU A 401 -25.71 18.79 -5.13
N GLY A 402 -26.23 18.79 -6.36
CA GLY A 402 -26.27 17.61 -7.23
C GLY A 402 -24.89 17.05 -7.49
N TRP A 403 -23.93 17.91 -7.86
CA TRP A 403 -22.53 17.50 -8.03
C TRP A 403 -21.92 16.96 -6.73
N SER A 404 -22.15 17.63 -5.60
CA SER A 404 -21.48 17.27 -4.34
C SER A 404 -21.91 15.92 -3.77
N THR A 405 -23.18 15.56 -3.97
CA THR A 405 -23.79 14.29 -3.54
C THR A 405 -23.54 13.15 -4.53
N SER A 406 -23.05 13.46 -5.73
CA SER A 406 -22.62 12.46 -6.70
C SER A 406 -21.23 11.89 -6.39
N ASP A 407 -20.91 10.78 -7.05
CA ASP A 407 -19.65 10.08 -6.90
C ASP A 407 -19.01 9.79 -8.26
N ILE A 408 -17.69 9.56 -8.27
CA ILE A 408 -17.02 9.10 -9.49
C ILE A 408 -17.53 7.70 -9.86
N GLY A 409 -17.85 7.48 -11.12
CA GLY A 409 -18.19 6.15 -11.63
C GLY A 409 -16.92 5.34 -11.82
N LEU A 410 -16.74 4.27 -11.04
CA LEU A 410 -15.66 3.28 -11.18
C LEU A 410 -16.30 1.90 -11.35
N ASN A 411 -16.57 1.52 -12.60
CA ASN A 411 -17.22 0.27 -12.94
C ASN A 411 -16.21 -0.65 -13.61
N GLU A 412 -16.02 -1.85 -13.09
CA GLU A 412 -15.10 -2.84 -13.65
C GLU A 412 -15.89 -3.92 -14.39
N ASP A 413 -15.42 -4.30 -15.58
CA ASP A 413 -15.89 -5.46 -16.33
C ASP A 413 -14.71 -6.19 -17.02
N ASP A 414 -15.01 -7.18 -17.86
CA ASP A 414 -14.01 -7.93 -18.63
C ASP A 414 -13.17 -7.04 -19.57
N GLN A 415 -13.70 -5.90 -20.00
CA GLN A 415 -13.00 -4.94 -20.88
C GLN A 415 -12.10 -3.99 -20.09
N GLY A 416 -12.26 -3.91 -18.76
CA GLY A 416 -11.41 -3.14 -17.87
C GLY A 416 -12.16 -2.18 -16.95
N LEU A 417 -11.49 -1.12 -16.51
CA LEU A 417 -12.07 -0.14 -15.59
C LEU A 417 -12.67 1.03 -16.36
N HIS A 418 -14.00 1.17 -16.30
CA HIS A 418 -14.72 2.30 -16.87
C HIS A 418 -14.80 3.43 -15.84
N VAL A 419 -14.23 4.58 -16.20
CA VAL A 419 -14.19 5.77 -15.36
C VAL A 419 -15.10 6.86 -15.93
N THR A 420 -16.04 7.34 -15.12
CA THR A 420 -16.96 8.43 -15.49
C THR A 420 -16.89 9.52 -14.44
N SER A 421 -16.45 10.73 -14.82
CA SER A 421 -16.47 11.87 -13.89
C SER A 421 -17.85 12.49 -13.79
N GLN A 422 -18.11 13.10 -12.65
CA GLN A 422 -19.23 14.02 -12.46
C GLN A 422 -18.65 15.43 -12.46
N THR A 423 -19.19 16.30 -13.30
CA THR A 423 -18.68 17.66 -13.49
C THR A 423 -19.76 18.70 -13.24
N LEU A 424 -19.33 19.86 -12.76
CA LEU A 424 -20.12 21.09 -12.71
C LEU A 424 -19.26 22.20 -13.28
N LYS A 425 -19.72 22.83 -14.36
CA LYS A 425 -19.09 24.02 -14.95
C LYS A 425 -20.09 25.17 -14.95
N THR A 426 -19.69 26.35 -14.48
CA THR A 426 -20.55 27.55 -14.42
C THR A 426 -20.08 28.61 -15.39
N GLN A 427 -20.97 29.55 -15.73
CA GLN A 427 -20.67 30.65 -16.65
C GLN A 427 -19.76 31.69 -16.00
N LEU A 428 -19.10 32.52 -16.81
CA LEU A 428 -18.22 33.59 -16.32
C LEU A 428 -18.96 34.64 -15.48
N HIS A 429 -20.26 34.84 -15.73
CA HIS A 429 -21.10 35.81 -15.03
C HIS A 429 -22.39 35.13 -14.55
N GLU A 430 -22.33 34.56 -13.35
CA GLU A 430 -23.51 34.01 -12.67
C GLU A 430 -24.28 35.11 -11.92
N LEU A 431 -25.54 34.84 -11.55
CA LEU A 431 -26.37 35.78 -10.77
C LEU A 431 -25.70 36.20 -9.45
N PHE A 432 -24.97 35.28 -8.82
CA PHE A 432 -24.13 35.57 -7.66
C PHE A 432 -22.68 35.28 -8.03
N ASP A 433 -21.84 36.32 -7.96
CA ASP A 433 -20.45 36.28 -8.44
C ASP A 433 -19.60 35.18 -7.78
N MET A 434 -19.92 34.81 -6.54
CA MET A 434 -19.28 33.70 -5.83
C MET A 434 -19.43 32.33 -6.51
N PHE A 435 -20.29 32.19 -7.52
CA PHE A 435 -20.47 30.98 -8.33
C PHE A 435 -19.93 31.12 -9.75
N SER A 436 -19.45 32.29 -10.16
CA SER A 436 -18.94 32.55 -11.50
C SER A 436 -17.70 31.72 -11.81
N GLY A 437 -17.60 31.17 -13.02
CA GLY A 437 -16.36 30.67 -13.60
C GLY A 437 -15.74 29.48 -12.86
N MET A 438 -16.55 28.48 -12.54
CA MET A 438 -16.17 27.29 -11.78
C MET A 438 -16.04 26.08 -12.69
N HIS A 439 -15.12 25.19 -12.38
CA HIS A 439 -15.06 23.84 -12.95
C HIS A 439 -14.74 22.83 -11.84
N TYR A 440 -15.72 22.01 -11.48
CA TYR A 440 -15.59 21.03 -10.39
C TYR A 440 -15.58 19.61 -10.98
N CYS A 441 -14.69 18.77 -10.50
CA CYS A 441 -14.53 17.40 -10.99
C CYS A 441 -14.54 16.37 -9.85
N LYS A 442 -15.22 15.25 -10.09
CA LYS A 442 -15.00 14.01 -9.34
C LYS A 442 -13.87 13.23 -10.02
N GLY A 443 -12.70 13.26 -9.41
CA GLY A 443 -11.46 12.78 -10.00
C GLY A 443 -11.00 11.41 -9.50
N LEU A 444 -10.27 10.74 -10.38
CA LEU A 444 -9.41 9.60 -10.10
C LEU A 444 -8.08 10.14 -9.56
N SER A 445 -7.68 9.77 -8.34
CA SER A 445 -6.35 10.16 -7.86
C SER A 445 -5.26 9.38 -8.60
N PRO A 446 -4.09 9.99 -8.87
CA PRO A 446 -2.96 9.28 -9.44
C PRO A 446 -2.56 8.03 -8.63
N PHE A 447 -2.68 8.06 -7.29
CA PHE A 447 -2.38 6.89 -6.48
C PHE A 447 -3.43 5.78 -6.62
N ARG A 448 -4.70 6.12 -6.83
CA ARG A 448 -5.73 5.12 -7.16
C ARG A 448 -5.48 4.49 -8.53
N ALA A 449 -4.99 5.27 -9.50
CA ALA A 449 -4.53 4.74 -10.79
C ALA A 449 -3.31 3.80 -10.63
N MET A 450 -2.39 4.08 -9.71
CA MET A 450 -1.27 3.17 -9.38
C MET A 450 -1.77 1.82 -8.84
N GLU A 451 -2.82 1.80 -8.01
CA GLU A 451 -3.41 0.53 -7.56
C GLU A 451 -4.04 -0.28 -8.69
N TRP A 452 -4.59 0.39 -9.71
CA TRP A 452 -5.02 -0.28 -10.93
C TRP A 452 -3.85 -0.91 -11.68
N ILE A 453 -2.79 -0.13 -11.93
CA ILE A 453 -1.59 -0.56 -12.66
C ILE A 453 -0.86 -1.71 -11.96
N TYR A 454 -0.68 -1.63 -10.64
CA TYR A 454 0.11 -2.60 -9.88
C TYR A 454 -0.66 -3.85 -9.47
N VAL A 455 -2.00 -3.77 -9.35
CA VAL A 455 -2.78 -4.85 -8.73
C VAL A 455 -4.07 -5.15 -9.49
N ASP A 456 -5.03 -4.22 -9.52
CA ASP A 456 -6.40 -4.56 -9.89
C ASP A 456 -6.52 -5.01 -11.36
N SER A 457 -5.79 -4.36 -12.27
CA SER A 457 -5.76 -4.71 -13.70
C SER A 457 -5.14 -6.08 -13.99
N LEU A 458 -4.31 -6.61 -13.08
CA LEU A 458 -3.55 -7.86 -13.26
C LEU A 458 -4.28 -9.09 -12.68
N ARG A 459 -5.33 -8.90 -11.89
CA ARG A 459 -6.20 -10.00 -11.42
C ARG A 459 -7.01 -10.57 -12.57
N SER A 460 -7.54 -11.79 -12.44
CA SER A 460 -8.65 -12.20 -13.30
C SER A 460 -9.91 -11.38 -12.96
N HIS A 461 -10.65 -10.91 -13.96
CA HIS A 461 -12.02 -10.44 -13.72
C HIS A 461 -12.89 -11.65 -13.35
N ALA A 462 -13.69 -11.51 -12.28
CA ALA A 462 -14.35 -12.61 -11.59
C ALA A 462 -15.81 -12.77 -11.99
#